data_AF-A0A819K3V7-F1
#
_entry.id   AF-A0A819K3V7-F1
#
_cell.length_a   1.000
_cell.length_b   1.000
_cell.length_c   1.000
_cell.angle_alpha   90.00
_cell.angle_beta   90.00
_cell.angle_gamma   90.00
#
_symmetry.space_group_name_H-M   'P 1'
#
loop_
_entity.id
_entity.type
_entity.pdbx_description
1 polymer ?
#
loop_
_entity_poly.entity_id
_entity_poly.type
_entity_poly.pdbx_seq_one_letter_code
_entity_poly.pdbx_strand_id
1 'polypeptide(L)'
;MLKSKYYTSRRFYYCRNNYNSYKLNFKSISKEYFNFISHIIHPENIISLKLFGDDYTPGQIKSFIKNFQLNKLNRLKYLKLIKINENDLELILKYLINNRLNYLEIEYRQYFTILNQSTIIILQNILAFETLQEVILNMRSYQYDFVQWPQLTYIQYI
;
A
#
# COMPACT_ATOMS: atom_id res chain seq x y z
N MET A 1 -29.98 2.24 31.30
CA MET A 1 -29.68 1.90 29.89
C MET A 1 -28.68 2.90 29.24
N LEU A 2 -27.69 3.42 29.97
CA LEU A 2 -26.70 4.42 29.50
C LEU A 2 -25.24 3.90 29.47
N LYS A 3 -24.96 2.78 30.13
CA LYS A 3 -23.59 2.20 30.17
C LYS A 3 -23.15 1.58 28.83
N SER A 4 -24.05 1.05 28.00
CA SER A 4 -23.64 0.35 26.78
C SER A 4 -23.04 1.26 25.70
N LYS A 5 -23.52 2.50 25.54
CA LYS A 5 -23.03 3.46 24.54
C LYS A 5 -21.63 4.04 24.85
N TYR A 6 -21.30 4.23 26.12
CA TYR A 6 -19.97 4.74 26.54
C TYR A 6 -18.87 3.67 26.46
N TYR A 7 -19.22 2.39 26.67
CA TYR A 7 -18.26 1.29 26.52
C TYR A 7 -17.98 0.95 25.06
N THR A 8 -18.99 1.05 24.18
CA THR A 8 -18.77 0.89 22.73
C THR A 8 -17.92 2.02 22.15
N SER A 9 -18.08 3.27 22.60
CA SER A 9 -17.23 4.39 22.13
C SER A 9 -15.77 4.27 22.58
N ARG A 10 -15.49 3.86 23.82
CA ARG A 10 -14.12 3.61 24.30
C ARG A 10 -13.45 2.42 23.62
N ARG A 11 -14.17 1.31 23.45
CA ARG A 11 -13.62 0.14 22.73
C ARG A 11 -13.37 0.46 21.27
N PHE A 12 -14.29 1.15 20.60
CA PHE A 12 -14.09 1.59 19.22
C PHE A 12 -12.92 2.57 19.09
N TYR A 13 -12.79 3.54 20.02
CA TYR A 13 -11.65 4.44 20.09
C TYR A 13 -10.32 3.70 20.31
N TYR A 14 -10.31 2.72 21.22
CA TYR A 14 -9.14 1.89 21.48
C TYR A 14 -8.78 1.03 20.26
N CYS A 15 -9.77 0.38 19.63
CA CYS A 15 -9.56 -0.37 18.39
C CYS A 15 -9.00 0.55 17.30
N ARG A 16 -9.62 1.71 17.05
CA ARG A 16 -9.15 2.69 16.07
C ARG A 16 -7.68 3.09 16.29
N ASN A 17 -7.29 3.36 17.53
CA ASN A 17 -5.96 3.88 17.84
C ASN A 17 -4.87 2.81 17.90
N ASN A 18 -5.24 1.54 18.10
CA ASN A 18 -4.29 0.43 18.17
C ASN A 18 -4.28 -0.44 16.90
N TYR A 19 -5.29 -0.30 16.04
CA TYR A 19 -5.36 -1.03 14.78
C TYR A 19 -4.43 -0.41 13.74
N ASN A 20 -3.40 -1.17 13.40
CA ASN A 20 -2.26 -0.72 12.58
C ASN A 20 -2.15 -1.47 11.24
N SER A 21 -3.10 -2.37 10.94
CA SER A 21 -3.06 -3.24 9.76
C SER A 21 -4.35 -3.11 8.97
N TYR A 22 -4.30 -2.58 7.76
CA TYR A 22 -5.49 -2.27 6.97
C TYR A 22 -5.53 -3.02 5.65
N LYS A 23 -6.69 -3.61 5.35
CA LYS A 23 -6.99 -4.26 4.07
C LYS A 23 -8.14 -3.52 3.40
N LEU A 24 -7.84 -2.76 2.35
CA LEU A 24 -8.80 -1.91 1.64
C LEU A 24 -9.14 -2.50 0.27
N ASN A 25 -10.41 -2.80 0.08
CA ASN A 25 -10.99 -3.29 -1.16
C ASN A 25 -11.79 -2.19 -1.85
N PHE A 26 -11.32 -1.73 -3.00
CA PHE A 26 -11.98 -0.66 -3.76
C PHE A 26 -13.13 -1.17 -4.66
N LYS A 27 -13.24 -2.48 -4.91
CA LYS A 27 -14.20 -3.04 -5.86
C LYS A 27 -15.67 -2.83 -5.46
N SER A 28 -15.92 -2.68 -4.17
CA SER A 28 -17.29 -2.69 -3.62
C SER A 28 -17.47 -1.69 -2.49
N ILE A 29 -16.61 -0.66 -2.43
CA ILE A 29 -16.72 0.39 -1.42
C ILE A 29 -17.69 1.47 -1.89
N SER A 30 -18.70 1.77 -1.08
CA SER A 30 -19.56 2.93 -1.31
C SER A 30 -18.77 4.22 -1.05
N LYS A 31 -19.13 5.32 -1.71
CA LYS A 31 -18.53 6.63 -1.47
C LYS A 31 -18.60 7.05 0.00
N GLU A 32 -19.72 6.77 0.66
CA GLU A 32 -19.93 7.06 2.07
C GLU A 32 -18.98 6.25 2.95
N TYR A 33 -18.83 4.95 2.68
CA TYR A 33 -17.91 4.10 3.44
C TYR A 33 -16.44 4.46 3.18
N PHE A 34 -16.11 4.83 1.94
CA PHE A 34 -14.79 5.35 1.58
C PHE A 34 -14.45 6.62 2.38
N ASN A 35 -15.36 7.59 2.39
CA ASN A 35 -15.20 8.82 3.16
C ASN A 35 -15.11 8.53 4.65
N PHE A 36 -15.95 7.64 5.17
CA PHE A 36 -15.90 7.25 6.58
C PHE A 36 -14.53 6.66 6.96
N ILE A 37 -14.02 5.74 6.15
CA ILE A 37 -12.69 5.13 6.36
C ILE A 37 -11.58 6.18 6.32
N SER A 38 -11.61 7.10 5.34
CA SER A 38 -10.55 8.11 5.20
C SER A 38 -10.47 9.09 6.38
N HIS A 39 -11.56 9.30 7.13
CA HIS A 39 -11.57 10.15 8.33
C HIS A 39 -11.18 9.41 9.60
N ILE A 40 -11.32 8.08 9.63
CA ILE A 40 -11.12 7.28 10.84
C ILE A 40 -9.71 6.74 10.94
N ILE A 41 -9.12 6.31 9.82
CA ILE A 41 -7.78 5.77 9.87
C ILE A 41 -6.78 6.89 10.15
N HIS A 42 -5.84 6.61 11.04
CA HIS A 42 -4.69 7.44 11.33
C HIS A 42 -3.48 6.91 10.55
N PRO A 43 -3.09 7.52 9.42
CA PRO A 43 -1.99 7.03 8.59
C PRO A 43 -0.69 6.84 9.38
N GLU A 44 -0.42 7.73 10.33
CA GLU A 44 0.73 7.69 11.21
C GLU A 44 0.88 6.40 12.03
N ASN A 45 -0.22 5.65 12.23
CA ASN A 45 -0.22 4.41 13.02
C ASN A 45 -0.18 3.13 12.16
N ILE A 46 -0.24 3.26 10.84
CA ILE A 46 -0.29 2.10 9.95
C ILE A 46 1.09 1.46 9.83
N ILE A 47 1.13 0.18 10.15
CA ILE A 47 2.29 -0.71 10.01
C ILE A 47 2.11 -1.62 8.80
N SER A 48 0.89 -2.06 8.49
CA SER A 48 0.60 -2.93 7.36
C SER A 48 -0.55 -2.39 6.51
N LEU A 49 -0.36 -2.35 5.19
CA LEU A 49 -1.36 -1.88 4.26
C LEU A 49 -1.48 -2.83 3.06
N LYS A 50 -2.71 -3.25 2.78
CA LYS A 50 -3.07 -4.04 1.62
C LYS A 50 -4.12 -3.30 0.79
N LEU A 51 -3.78 -2.94 -0.44
CA LEU A 51 -4.66 -2.21 -1.37
C LEU A 51 -5.01 -3.12 -2.56
N PHE A 52 -6.30 -3.23 -2.89
CA PHE A 52 -6.78 -4.05 -4.00
C PHE A 52 -8.17 -3.62 -4.50
N GLY A 53 -8.57 -4.09 -5.67
CA GLY A 53 -9.95 -3.96 -6.16
C GLY A 53 -10.28 -2.70 -6.97
N ASP A 54 -9.28 -1.98 -7.49
CA ASP A 54 -9.53 -0.82 -8.38
C ASP A 54 -9.78 -1.25 -9.85
N ASP A 55 -9.87 -2.55 -10.11
CA ASP A 55 -10.11 -3.14 -11.43
C ASP A 55 -11.50 -2.80 -12.01
N TYR A 56 -12.49 -2.56 -11.14
CA TYR A 56 -13.87 -2.20 -11.55
C TYR A 56 -14.23 -0.74 -11.23
N THR A 57 -13.39 -0.02 -10.49
CA THR A 57 -13.66 1.36 -10.06
C THR A 57 -12.45 2.26 -10.28
N PRO A 58 -12.05 2.53 -11.55
CA PRO A 58 -10.81 3.24 -11.84
C PRO A 58 -10.71 4.59 -11.11
N GLY A 59 -9.54 4.84 -10.49
CA GLY A 59 -9.23 6.12 -9.86
C GLY A 59 -9.63 6.22 -8.38
N GLN A 60 -10.20 5.16 -7.79
CA GLN A 60 -10.44 5.13 -6.36
C GLN A 60 -9.13 5.04 -5.57
N ILE A 61 -8.14 4.30 -6.07
CA ILE A 61 -6.82 4.27 -5.44
C ILE A 61 -6.17 5.65 -5.52
N LYS A 62 -6.20 6.31 -6.68
CA LYS A 62 -5.73 7.70 -6.81
C LYS A 62 -6.41 8.66 -5.83
N SER A 63 -7.73 8.56 -5.68
CA SER A 63 -8.50 9.35 -4.71
C SER A 63 -8.09 9.03 -3.27
N PHE A 64 -7.91 7.75 -2.96
CA PHE A 64 -7.45 7.28 -1.66
C PHE A 64 -6.10 7.89 -1.33
N ILE A 65 -5.13 7.78 -2.22
CA ILE A 65 -3.77 8.28 -1.99
C ILE A 65 -3.76 9.78 -1.70
N LYS A 66 -4.53 10.56 -2.47
CA LYS A 66 -4.64 12.02 -2.28
C LYS A 66 -5.25 12.38 -0.92
N ASN A 67 -6.35 11.71 -0.56
CA ASN A 67 -7.09 12.03 0.67
C ASN A 67 -6.41 11.49 1.93
N PHE A 68 -5.72 10.36 1.80
CA PHE A 68 -5.15 9.62 2.92
C PHE A 68 -3.76 10.09 3.33
N GLN A 69 -3.18 11.06 2.58
CA GLN A 69 -1.88 11.64 2.88
C GLN A 69 -0.81 10.55 3.08
N LEU A 70 -0.54 9.74 2.05
CA LEU A 70 0.40 8.60 2.16
C LEU A 70 1.78 9.01 2.69
N ASN A 71 2.18 10.27 2.53
CA ASN A 71 3.39 10.84 3.13
C ASN A 71 3.41 10.80 4.67
N LYS A 72 2.29 10.50 5.33
CA LYS A 72 2.19 10.29 6.78
C LYS A 72 2.37 8.84 7.22
N LEU A 73 2.54 7.89 6.29
CA LEU A 73 2.73 6.46 6.56
C LEU A 73 4.13 6.13 7.11
N ASN A 74 4.64 6.91 8.06
CA ASN A 74 6.03 6.85 8.53
C ASN A 74 6.36 5.52 9.23
N ARG A 75 5.34 4.81 9.72
CA ARG A 75 5.46 3.52 10.41
C ARG A 75 5.20 2.33 9.50
N LEU A 76 4.89 2.54 8.23
CA LEU A 76 4.55 1.45 7.32
C LEU A 76 5.76 0.53 7.11
N LYS A 77 5.55 -0.75 7.39
CA LYS A 77 6.53 -1.83 7.24
C LYS A 77 6.13 -2.85 6.19
N TYR A 78 4.84 -3.09 6.01
CA TYR A 78 4.33 -4.12 5.11
C TYR A 78 3.38 -3.48 4.10
N LEU A 79 3.71 -3.59 2.82
CA LEU A 79 2.86 -3.12 1.74
C LEU A 79 2.54 -4.25 0.77
N LYS A 80 1.25 -4.45 0.50
CA LYS A 80 0.77 -5.36 -0.54
C LYS A 80 -0.16 -4.63 -1.50
N LEU A 81 0.24 -4.53 -2.77
CA LEU A 81 -0.52 -3.93 -3.84
C LEU A 81 -1.00 -5.03 -4.78
N ILE A 82 -2.31 -5.20 -4.92
CA ILE A 82 -2.89 -6.23 -5.79
C ILE A 82 -3.62 -5.60 -6.94
N LYS A 83 -3.33 -6.09 -8.15
CA LYS A 83 -3.95 -5.64 -9.40
C LYS A 83 -3.89 -4.12 -9.50
N ILE A 84 -2.73 -3.55 -9.20
CA ILE A 84 -2.49 -2.11 -9.28
C ILE A 84 -2.19 -1.71 -10.73
N ASN A 85 -2.59 -0.49 -11.12
CA ASN A 85 -2.16 0.09 -12.38
C ASN A 85 -0.84 0.84 -12.24
N GLU A 86 -0.13 1.03 -13.35
CA GLU A 86 1.19 1.66 -13.36
C GLU A 86 1.19 3.08 -12.79
N ASN A 87 0.23 3.92 -13.19
CA ASN A 87 0.14 5.30 -12.72
C ASN A 87 -0.06 5.39 -11.19
N ASP A 88 -0.92 4.52 -10.65
CA ASP A 88 -1.17 4.44 -9.22
C ASP A 88 0.03 3.83 -8.50
N LEU A 89 0.70 2.84 -9.09
CA LEU A 89 1.92 2.28 -8.54
C LEU A 89 3.01 3.35 -8.43
N GLU A 90 3.34 4.04 -9.52
CA GLU A 90 4.34 5.11 -9.52
C GLU A 90 4.05 6.14 -8.43
N LEU A 91 2.79 6.56 -8.34
CA LEU A 91 2.34 7.56 -7.38
C LEU A 91 2.45 7.03 -5.94
N ILE A 92 2.09 5.78 -5.66
CA ILE A 92 2.27 5.15 -4.34
C ILE A 92 3.76 5.08 -3.99
N LEU A 93 4.59 4.57 -4.89
CA LEU A 93 6.03 4.38 -4.64
C LEU A 93 6.73 5.72 -4.38
N LYS A 94 6.34 6.81 -5.07
CA LYS A 94 6.87 8.16 -4.79
C LYS A 94 6.68 8.58 -3.34
N TYR A 95 5.56 8.23 -2.71
CA TYR A 95 5.32 8.56 -1.31
C TYR A 95 6.10 7.69 -0.33
N LEU A 96 6.59 6.53 -0.78
CA LEU A 96 7.28 5.55 0.05
C LEU A 96 8.80 5.66 -0.02
N ILE A 97 9.34 6.61 -0.79
CA ILE A 97 10.78 6.74 -1.00
C ILE A 97 11.57 6.99 0.30
N ASN A 98 10.91 7.54 1.33
CA ASN A 98 11.50 7.80 2.64
C ASN A 98 11.05 6.78 3.70
N ASN A 99 10.28 5.77 3.31
CA ASN A 99 9.80 4.75 4.22
C ASN A 99 10.90 3.73 4.52
N ARG A 100 10.71 2.97 5.59
CA ARG A 100 11.57 1.84 5.96
C ARG A 100 10.78 0.56 5.90
N LEU A 101 10.41 0.15 4.68
CA LEU A 101 9.65 -1.07 4.45
C LEU A 101 10.48 -2.30 4.83
N ASN A 102 9.80 -3.29 5.38
CA ASN A 102 10.31 -4.64 5.64
C ASN A 102 9.81 -5.63 4.58
N TYR A 103 8.62 -5.39 4.04
CA TYR A 103 7.96 -6.25 3.08
C TYR A 103 7.28 -5.43 1.98
N LEU A 104 7.48 -5.86 0.73
CA LEU A 104 6.80 -5.30 -0.43
C LEU A 104 6.29 -6.42 -1.35
N GLU A 105 4.99 -6.44 -1.60
CA GLU A 105 4.40 -7.28 -2.64
C GLU A 105 3.65 -6.43 -3.66
N ILE A 106 3.94 -6.67 -4.94
CA ILE A 106 3.29 -6.01 -6.06
C ILE A 106 2.78 -7.07 -7.04
N GLU A 107 1.47 -7.14 -7.19
CA GLU A 107 0.78 -7.89 -8.24
C GLU A 107 0.18 -6.92 -9.25
N TYR A 108 0.64 -7.01 -10.49
CA TYR A 108 0.22 -6.14 -11.59
C TYR A 108 -1.11 -6.61 -12.19
N ARG A 109 -1.91 -5.70 -12.77
CA ARG A 109 -3.03 -6.16 -13.62
C ARG A 109 -2.49 -6.84 -14.87
N GLN A 110 -3.20 -7.88 -15.32
CA GLN A 110 -2.78 -8.76 -16.40
C GLN A 110 -2.55 -8.07 -17.75
N TYR A 111 -3.00 -6.83 -17.97
CA TYR A 111 -2.87 -6.14 -19.27
C TYR A 111 -1.73 -5.10 -19.33
N PHE A 112 -0.89 -4.99 -18.29
CA PHE A 112 0.17 -3.99 -18.27
C PHE A 112 1.34 -4.32 -19.20
N THR A 113 1.74 -3.29 -19.96
CA THR A 113 2.99 -3.21 -20.72
C THR A 113 4.16 -2.87 -19.79
N ILE A 114 5.37 -2.81 -20.36
CA ILE A 114 6.66 -2.53 -19.71
C ILE A 114 6.54 -1.35 -18.72
N LEU A 115 7.17 -1.47 -17.54
CA LEU A 115 7.22 -0.39 -16.56
C LEU A 115 7.93 0.83 -17.15
N ASN A 116 7.39 2.03 -16.93
CA ASN A 116 8.06 3.25 -17.28
C ASN A 116 9.34 3.43 -16.45
N GLN A 117 10.29 4.17 -17.02
CA GLN A 117 11.60 4.37 -16.43
C GLN A 117 11.55 5.04 -15.05
N SER A 118 10.59 5.94 -14.81
CA SER A 118 10.43 6.59 -13.50
C SER A 118 10.07 5.58 -12.42
N THR A 119 9.10 4.70 -12.69
CA THR A 119 8.65 3.66 -11.77
C THR A 119 9.77 2.69 -11.47
N ILE A 120 10.54 2.30 -12.48
CA ILE A 120 11.72 1.43 -12.32
C ILE A 120 12.74 2.07 -11.36
N ILE A 121 13.11 3.34 -11.57
CA ILE A 121 14.09 4.03 -10.72
C ILE A 121 13.60 4.11 -9.26
N ILE A 122 12.32 4.44 -9.05
CA ILE A 122 11.77 4.52 -7.69
C ILE A 122 11.73 3.13 -7.04
N LEU A 123 11.33 2.11 -7.80
CA LEU A 123 11.31 0.74 -7.31
C LEU A 123 12.72 0.29 -6.92
N GLN A 124 13.75 0.56 -7.73
CA GLN A 124 15.14 0.25 -7.41
C GLN A 124 15.59 0.91 -6.10
N ASN A 125 15.23 2.18 -5.88
CA ASN A 125 15.53 2.87 -4.62
C ASN A 125 14.89 2.19 -3.41
N ILE A 126 13.65 1.71 -3.56
CA ILE A 126 12.93 0.99 -2.50
C ILE A 126 13.57 -0.39 -2.27
N LEU A 127 13.93 -1.10 -3.33
CA LEU A 127 14.59 -2.41 -3.24
C LEU A 127 15.95 -2.32 -2.52
N ALA A 128 16.62 -1.17 -2.62
CA ALA A 128 17.88 -0.90 -1.93
C ALA A 128 17.72 -0.54 -0.43
N PHE A 129 16.50 -0.50 0.11
CA PHE A 129 16.31 -0.25 1.55
C PHE A 129 16.94 -1.36 2.39
N GLU A 130 17.85 -0.99 3.30
CA GLU A 130 18.48 -1.92 4.24
C GLU A 130 17.47 -2.66 5.13
N THR A 131 16.30 -2.07 5.36
CA THR A 131 15.25 -2.68 6.18
C THR A 131 14.41 -3.70 5.44
N LEU A 132 14.49 -3.76 4.11
CA LEU A 132 13.66 -4.61 3.27
C LEU A 132 14.15 -6.05 3.34
N GLN A 133 13.27 -6.94 3.81
CA GLN A 133 13.58 -8.34 4.09
C GLN A 133 12.96 -9.28 3.05
N GLU A 134 11.82 -8.90 2.48
CA GLU A 134 11.08 -9.73 1.54
C GLU A 134 10.43 -8.89 0.46
N VAL A 135 10.52 -9.39 -0.78
CA VAL A 135 9.97 -8.74 -1.96
C VAL A 135 9.33 -9.81 -2.85
N ILE A 136 8.07 -9.59 -3.19
CA ILE A 136 7.34 -10.42 -4.15
C ILE A 136 6.86 -9.54 -5.30
N LEU A 137 7.43 -9.73 -6.48
CA LEU A 137 7.02 -9.04 -7.69
C LEU A 137 6.35 -10.05 -8.61
N ASN A 138 5.01 -10.05 -8.63
CA ASN A 138 4.20 -10.86 -9.53
C ASN A 138 4.09 -10.15 -10.88
N MET A 139 5.20 -10.20 -11.62
CA MET A 139 5.37 -9.61 -12.95
C MET A 139 5.35 -10.68 -14.05
N ARG A 140 5.14 -10.25 -15.30
CA ARG A 140 5.36 -11.13 -16.45
C ARG A 140 6.86 -11.32 -16.71
N SER A 141 7.25 -12.45 -17.30
CA SER A 141 8.65 -12.84 -17.52
C SER A 141 9.51 -11.74 -18.16
N TYR A 142 9.00 -11.06 -19.20
CA TYR A 142 9.72 -9.99 -19.90
C TYR A 142 9.92 -8.71 -19.08
N GLN A 143 9.26 -8.56 -17.93
CA GLN A 143 9.39 -7.36 -17.08
C GLN A 143 10.52 -7.49 -16.06
N TYR A 144 10.97 -8.72 -15.76
CA TYR A 144 12.04 -8.95 -14.79
C TYR A 144 13.39 -8.39 -15.26
N ASP A 145 13.65 -8.40 -16.58
CA ASP A 145 14.90 -7.90 -17.16
C ASP A 145 15.11 -6.39 -16.95
N PHE A 146 14.04 -5.65 -16.63
CA PHE A 146 14.10 -4.20 -16.40
C PHE A 146 14.36 -3.83 -14.95
N VAL A 147 14.21 -4.77 -14.01
CA VAL A 147 14.42 -4.52 -12.59
C VAL A 147 15.83 -4.98 -12.22
N GLN A 148 16.73 -4.02 -11.99
CA GLN A 148 18.05 -4.32 -11.44
C GLN A 148 17.90 -4.66 -9.96
N TRP A 149 18.28 -5.89 -9.62
CA TRP A 149 18.28 -6.35 -8.24
C TRP A 149 19.50 -5.79 -7.50
N PRO A 150 19.31 -5.26 -6.28
CA PRO A 150 20.44 -4.84 -5.45
C PRO A 150 21.38 -6.03 -5.17
N GLN A 151 22.70 -5.78 -5.26
CA GLN A 151 23.73 -6.82 -5.06
C GLN A 151 23.88 -7.23 -3.59
N LEU A 152 23.35 -6.44 -2.65
CA LEU A 152 23.45 -6.63 -1.21
C LEU A 152 22.05 -6.79 -0.61
N THR A 153 21.44 -7.96 -0.76
CA THR A 153 20.13 -8.18 -0.14
C THR A 153 19.97 -9.54 0.53
N TYR A 154 19.53 -9.50 1.78
CA TYR A 154 18.96 -10.61 2.54
C TYR A 154 17.54 -10.99 2.05
N ILE A 155 17.19 -10.61 0.83
CA ILE A 155 15.84 -10.82 0.28
C ILE A 155 15.67 -12.30 -0.05
N GLN A 156 14.76 -12.95 0.64
CA GLN A 156 14.26 -14.27 0.25
C GLN A 156 13.31 -14.10 -0.93
N TYR A 157 13.66 -14.69 -2.07
CA TYR A 157 12.80 -14.71 -3.26
C TYR A 157 11.82 -15.87 -3.16
N ILE A 158 10.52 -15.61 -3.29
CA ILE A 158 9.45 -16.62 -3.35
C ILE A 158 8.56 -16.31 -4.55
#